data_AF-A0A8J4XBT9-F1
#
_entry.id   AF-A0A8J4XBT9-F1
#
_cell.length_a   1.000
_cell.length_b   1.000
_cell.length_c   1.000
_cell.angle_alpha   90.00
_cell.angle_beta   90.00
_cell.angle_gamma   90.00
#
_symmetry.space_group_name_H-M   'P 1'
#
loop_
_entity.id
_entity.type
_entity.pdbx_description
1 polymer ?
#
loop_
_entity_poly.entity_id
_entity_poly.type
_entity_poly.pdbx_seq_one_letter_code
_entity_poly.pdbx_strand_id
1 'polypeptide(L)' 'SNQYGSILGHTSASSGSLLDDHHWHSVVIERYRRNINFTLDQHTQHFRTNGEFDHLDLDYE' A
#
# COMPACT_ATOMS: atom_id res chain seq x y z
N SER A 1 -27.62 -8.44 -11.29
CA SER A 1 -27.33 -7.02 -11.01
C SER A 1 -25.87 -6.94 -10.61
N ASN A 2 -25.06 -6.28 -11.44
CA ASN A 2 -23.61 -6.46 -11.51
C ASN A 2 -22.82 -5.88 -10.33
N GLN A 3 -21.79 -6.63 -9.92
CA GLN A 3 -20.77 -6.33 -8.91
C GLN A 3 -19.80 -5.20 -9.34
N TYR A 4 -20.28 -3.98 -9.59
CA TYR A 4 -19.43 -2.85 -10.01
C TYR A 4 -18.80 -2.05 -8.86
N GLY A 5 -18.94 -2.46 -7.60
CA GLY A 5 -18.57 -1.66 -6.42
C GLY A 5 -17.15 -1.81 -5.88
N SER A 6 -16.39 -2.86 -6.24
CA SER A 6 -15.03 -3.09 -5.69
C SER A 6 -13.89 -2.41 -6.46
N ILE A 7 -14.21 -1.71 -7.57
CA ILE A 7 -13.26 -1.46 -8.67
C ILE A 7 -12.68 -0.02 -8.66
N LEU A 8 -13.22 0.91 -7.85
CA LEU A 8 -12.86 2.34 -7.95
C LEU A 8 -11.62 2.78 -7.15
N GLY A 9 -10.95 1.88 -6.42
CA GLY A 9 -9.75 2.27 -5.66
C GLY A 9 -8.85 1.15 -5.17
N HIS A 10 -9.17 -0.12 -5.50
CA HIS A 10 -8.34 -1.26 -5.13
C HIS A 10 -6.91 -1.06 -5.64
N THR A 11 -5.96 -1.01 -4.71
CA THR A 11 -4.54 -0.79 -5.00
C THR A 11 -3.76 -1.94 -4.41
N SER A 12 -2.98 -2.64 -5.22
CA SER A 12 -2.09 -3.72 -4.81
C SER A 12 -0.67 -3.41 -5.24
N ALA A 13 0.29 -3.61 -4.35
CA ALA A 13 1.72 -3.51 -4.62
C ALA A 13 2.45 -4.67 -3.91
N SER A 14 3.61 -5.03 -4.43
CA SER A 14 4.45 -6.12 -3.90
C SER A 14 5.90 -5.74 -4.00
N SER A 15 6.66 -5.97 -2.93
CA SER A 15 8.10 -5.70 -2.87
C SER A 15 8.81 -6.88 -2.20
N GLY A 16 10.03 -7.17 -2.65
CA GLY A 16 10.91 -8.19 -2.10
C GLY A 16 10.62 -9.64 -2.48
N SER A 17 11.50 -10.51 -1.99
CA SER A 17 11.40 -11.97 -1.96
C SER A 17 12.11 -12.47 -0.69
N LEU A 18 11.78 -13.67 -0.20
CA LEU A 18 12.48 -14.34 0.91
C LEU A 18 12.30 -13.69 2.29
N LEU A 19 11.06 -13.32 2.63
CA LEU A 19 10.72 -12.90 4.00
C LEU A 19 10.66 -14.08 5.00
N ASP A 20 10.82 -15.30 4.52
CA ASP A 20 10.77 -16.56 5.25
C ASP A 20 12.16 -17.07 5.67
N ASP A 21 13.16 -16.19 5.72
CA ASP A 21 14.57 -16.52 5.94
C ASP A 21 15.01 -16.51 7.42
N HIS A 22 14.04 -16.38 8.36
CA HIS A 22 14.25 -16.27 9.80
C HIS A 22 14.94 -14.98 10.29
N HIS A 23 15.03 -13.94 9.47
CA HIS A 23 15.45 -12.61 9.90
C HIS A 23 14.28 -11.66 10.13
N TRP A 24 14.52 -10.60 10.90
CA TRP A 24 13.57 -9.50 11.04
C TRP A 24 13.68 -8.60 9.81
N HIS A 25 12.53 -8.34 9.20
CA HIS A 25 12.40 -7.37 8.12
C HIS A 25 11.65 -6.14 8.61
N SER A 26 12.06 -4.97 8.11
CA SER A 26 11.41 -3.70 8.39
C SER A 26 10.51 -3.29 7.23
N VAL A 27 9.29 -2.85 7.56
CA VAL A 27 8.31 -2.38 6.58
C VAL A 27 7.88 -0.96 6.96
N VAL A 28 8.01 -0.05 6.00
CA VAL A 28 7.57 1.34 6.14
C VAL A 28 6.64 1.68 4.99
N ILE A 29 5.47 2.21 5.33
CA ILE A 29 4.51 2.74 4.36
C ILE A 29 4.28 4.20 4.69
N GLU A 30 4.68 5.09 3.79
CA GLU A 30 4.41 6.51 3.88
C GLU A 30 3.41 6.89 2.80
N ARG A 31 2.31 7.53 3.19
CA ARG A 31 1.27 7.98 2.27
C ARG A 31 1.17 9.50 2.30
N TYR A 32 1.34 10.13 1.15
CA TYR A 32 0.95 11.51 0.93
C TYR A 32 -0.11 11.59 -0.17
N ARG A 33 -1.36 11.80 0.23
CA ARG A 33 -2.54 11.71 -0.64
C ARG A 33 -2.57 10.37 -1.37
N ARG A 34 -2.36 10.37 -2.69
CA ARG A 34 -2.34 9.15 -3.49
C ARG A 34 -0.95 8.58 -3.69
N ASN A 35 0.10 9.32 -3.36
CA ASN A 35 1.48 8.85 -3.51
C ASN A 35 1.85 8.01 -2.30
N ILE A 36 2.37 6.82 -2.57
CA ILE A 36 2.82 5.86 -1.57
C ILE A 36 4.31 5.62 -1.78
N ASN A 37 5.08 5.74 -0.69
CA ASN A 37 6.39 5.12 -0.57
C ASN A 37 6.21 3.83 0.23
N PHE A 38 6.51 2.69 -0.40
CA PHE A 38 6.54 1.40 0.27
C PHE A 38 7.98 0.93 0.34
N THR A 39 8.58 0.98 1.53
CA THR A 39 9.94 0.53 1.78
C THR A 39 9.92 -0.80 2.51
N LEU A 40 10.57 -1.80 1.92
CA LEU A 40 10.88 -3.06 2.55
C LEU A 40 12.40 -3.12 2.76
N ASP A 41 12.81 -3.17 4.02
CA ASP A 41 14.19 -3.02 4.50
C ASP A 41 14.83 -1.71 4.03
N GLN A 42 15.40 -1.70 2.84
CA GLN A 42 16.04 -0.53 2.22
C GLN A 42 15.54 -0.28 0.80
N HIS A 43 14.64 -1.12 0.30
CA HIS A 43 14.15 -1.04 -1.06
C HIS A 43 12.79 -0.34 -1.10
N THR A 44 12.79 0.88 -1.62
CA THR A 44 11.58 1.69 -1.76
C THR A 44 10.95 1.53 -3.14
N GLN A 45 9.70 1.10 -3.16
CA GLN A 45 8.83 1.16 -4.32
C GLN A 45 7.90 2.38 -4.21
N HIS A 46 7.84 3.17 -5.27
CA HIS A 46 6.94 4.31 -5.37
C HIS A 46 5.76 3.96 -6.26
N PHE A 47 4.54 4.17 -5.77
CA PHE A 47 3.33 3.97 -6.57
C PHE A 47 2.22 4.93 -6.17
N ARG A 48 1.17 4.98 -7.00
CA ARG A 48 -0.02 5.76 -6.73
C ARG A 48 -1.20 4.84 -6.50
N THR A 49 -2.08 5.19 -5.56
CA THR A 49 -3.35 4.49 -5.37
C THR A 49 -4.25 4.65 -6.60
N ASN A 50 -4.96 3.59 -6.97
CA ASN A 50 -5.87 3.57 -8.12
C ASN A 50 -7.14 4.41 -7.92
N GLY A 51 -7.49 4.73 -6.67
CA GLY A 51 -8.66 5.56 -6.36
C GLY A 51 -8.36 7.05 -6.33
N GLU A 52 -9.40 7.87 -6.24
CA GLU A 52 -9.31 9.34 -6.16
C GLU A 52 -9.25 9.87 -4.72
N PHE A 53 -9.19 8.99 -3.72
CA PHE A 53 -9.12 9.37 -2.31
C PHE A 53 -7.76 10.00 -1.96
N ASP A 54 -7.79 11.28 -1.59
CA ASP A 54 -6.58 12.03 -1.19
C ASP A 54 -6.36 12.04 0.33
N HIS A 55 -7.25 11.42 1.11
CA HIS A 55 -7.16 11.33 2.58
C HIS A 55 -7.35 9.88 3.06
N LEU A 56 -6.94 9.61 4.30
CA LEU A 56 -7.21 8.37 5.02
C LEU A 56 -8.16 8.71 6.15
N ASP A 57 -9.43 8.33 6.00
CA ASP A 57 -10.39 8.44 7.09
C ASP A 57 -10.17 7.26 8.03
N LEU A 58 -9.48 7.52 9.14
CA LEU A 58 -9.32 6.56 10.23
C LEU A 58 -10.35 6.87 11.30
N ASP A 59 -11.21 5.91 11.59
CA ASP A 59 -12.04 5.97 12.78
C ASP A 59 -11.14 5.72 14.00
N TYR A 60 -11.11 6.67 14.92
CA TYR A 60 -10.45 6.52 16.21
C TYR A 60 -11.50 6.06 17.21
N GLU A 61 -11.65 4.76 17.41
CA GLU A 61 -12.40 4.19 18.55
C GLU A 61 -11.60 4.31 19.86
#